data_AF-R6NEJ9-F1
#
_entry.id   AF-R6NEJ9-F1
#
_cell.length_a   1.000
_cell.length_b   1.000
_cell.length_c   1.000
_cell.angle_alpha   90.00
_cell.angle_beta   90.00
_cell.angle_gamma   90.00
#
_symmetry.space_group_name_H-M   'P 1'
#
loop_
_entity.id
_entity.type
_entity.pdbx_description
1 polymer ?
#
loop_
_entity_poly.entity_id
_entity_poly.type
_entity_poly.pdbx_seq_one_letter_code
_entity_poly.pdbx_strand_id
1 'polypeptide(L)'
;MPGVDFSTGSLGHGLSAAAGMALTAKQDGRGNRVFAVLGDGECDEGSVWEAALFANHYRLDNLVAIVDHNHMQSLDYCEKTLELEDFAAKWRAFGWNAIELDGHDHDALRSALKDTSNTAGKPTVIIANTVKGRGVSFMENDILWHYRFPHDGWEYDGAVTDLHAAMPEGVTDPYTPNGIADPIKPEEGADIGNDHTTSAGWHPSYF
;
A
#
# COMPACT_ATOMS: atom_id res chain seq x y z
N MET A 1 12.87 -10.54 -15.37
CA MET A 1 12.48 -11.23 -14.13
C MET A 1 11.21 -12.02 -14.43
N PRO A 2 11.24 -13.37 -14.46
CA PRO A 2 10.00 -14.16 -14.60
C PRO A 2 9.04 -13.84 -13.44
N GLY A 3 7.75 -13.65 -13.74
CA GLY A 3 6.73 -13.26 -12.76
C GLY A 3 6.48 -11.75 -12.63
N VAL A 4 7.23 -10.90 -13.36
CA VAL A 4 6.93 -9.46 -13.48
C VAL A 4 6.05 -9.23 -14.69
N ASP A 5 4.79 -8.86 -14.47
CA ASP A 5 3.79 -8.64 -15.53
C ASP A 5 3.94 -7.29 -16.25
N PHE A 6 4.43 -6.27 -15.56
CA PHE A 6 4.56 -4.91 -16.08
C PHE A 6 5.71 -4.16 -15.41
N SER A 7 6.42 -3.33 -16.17
CA SER A 7 7.46 -2.44 -15.63
C SER A 7 6.82 -1.21 -14.99
N THR A 8 6.85 -1.13 -13.67
CA THR A 8 6.33 0.00 -12.88
C THR A 8 7.46 0.96 -12.48
N GLY A 9 7.14 1.99 -11.69
CA GLY A 9 8.09 2.96 -11.13
C GLY A 9 7.65 4.40 -11.34
N SER A 10 6.94 4.68 -12.43
CA SER A 10 6.18 5.93 -12.58
C SER A 10 4.78 5.71 -12.02
N LEU A 11 4.47 6.40 -10.93
CA LEU A 11 3.18 6.34 -10.24
C LEU A 11 2.00 6.59 -11.20
N GLY A 12 0.86 5.97 -10.92
CA GLY A 12 -0.42 6.16 -11.61
C GLY A 12 -0.64 5.25 -12.83
N HIS A 13 0.43 4.65 -13.37
CA HIS A 13 0.34 3.80 -14.56
C HIS A 13 -0.10 2.35 -14.25
N GLY A 14 0.10 1.88 -13.01
CA GLY A 14 -0.16 0.49 -12.64
C GLY A 14 -1.62 0.07 -12.85
N LEU A 15 -2.55 0.91 -12.38
CA LEU A 15 -3.98 0.63 -12.54
C LEU A 15 -4.44 0.67 -13.99
N SER A 16 -3.89 1.58 -14.80
CA SER A 16 -4.17 1.65 -16.25
C SER A 16 -3.76 0.36 -16.96
N ALA A 17 -2.55 -0.15 -16.67
CA ALA A 17 -2.07 -1.41 -17.24
C ALA A 17 -2.96 -2.59 -16.78
N ALA A 18 -3.29 -2.65 -15.49
CA ALA A 18 -4.14 -3.69 -14.93
C ALA A 18 -5.55 -3.69 -15.53
N ALA A 19 -6.15 -2.52 -15.79
CA ALA A 19 -7.44 -2.40 -16.45
C ALA A 19 -7.41 -2.95 -17.89
N GLY A 20 -6.33 -2.69 -18.64
CA GLY A 20 -6.12 -3.28 -19.96
C GLY A 20 -6.02 -4.81 -19.90
N MET A 21 -5.24 -5.36 -18.96
CA MET A 21 -5.10 -6.80 -18.76
C MET A 21 -6.44 -7.45 -18.39
N ALA A 22 -7.21 -6.83 -17.50
CA ALA A 22 -8.51 -7.32 -17.06
C ALA A 22 -9.52 -7.34 -18.22
N LEU A 23 -9.53 -6.29 -19.05
CA LEU A 23 -10.35 -6.22 -20.25
C LEU A 23 -10.00 -7.35 -21.23
N THR A 24 -8.72 -7.56 -21.53
CA THR A 24 -8.28 -8.63 -22.43
C THR A 24 -8.67 -10.01 -21.89
N ALA A 25 -8.47 -10.28 -20.60
CA ALA A 25 -8.88 -11.54 -20.00
C ALA A 25 -10.38 -11.80 -20.18
N LYS A 26 -11.21 -10.76 -20.02
CA LYS A 26 -12.67 -10.86 -20.18
C LYS A 26 -13.08 -11.07 -21.64
N GLN A 27 -12.45 -10.36 -22.58
CA GLN A 27 -12.69 -10.51 -24.01
C GLN A 27 -12.31 -11.92 -24.53
N ASP A 28 -11.25 -12.49 -23.98
CA ASP A 28 -10.80 -13.85 -24.29
C ASP A 28 -11.60 -14.94 -23.56
N GLY A 29 -12.60 -14.57 -22.73
CA GLY A 29 -13.39 -15.52 -21.95
C GLY A 29 -12.59 -16.25 -20.86
N ARG A 30 -11.48 -15.66 -20.39
CA ARG A 30 -10.62 -16.26 -19.36
C ARG A 30 -11.12 -15.88 -17.97
N GLY A 31 -11.09 -16.83 -17.04
CA GLY A 31 -11.47 -16.64 -15.64
C GLY A 31 -10.41 -15.96 -14.76
N ASN A 32 -9.41 -15.31 -15.36
CA ASN A 32 -8.34 -14.64 -14.61
C ASN A 32 -8.87 -13.39 -13.88
N ARG A 33 -8.39 -13.20 -12.65
CA ARG A 33 -8.50 -11.94 -11.91
C ARG A 33 -7.19 -11.17 -12.03
N VAL A 34 -7.29 -9.86 -12.12
CA VAL A 34 -6.14 -8.95 -12.17
C VAL A 34 -6.15 -8.10 -10.92
N PHE A 35 -5.01 -8.05 -10.24
CA PHE A 35 -4.82 -7.28 -9.02
C PHE A 35 -3.82 -6.15 -9.29
N ALA A 36 -4.14 -4.95 -8.81
CA ALA A 36 -3.23 -3.80 -8.79
C ALA A 36 -3.07 -3.33 -7.36
N VAL A 37 -1.84 -3.23 -6.87
CA VAL A 37 -1.52 -2.59 -5.59
C VAL A 37 -1.12 -1.15 -5.87
N LEU A 38 -1.71 -0.21 -5.16
CA LEU A 38 -1.45 1.22 -5.27
C LEU A 38 -1.03 1.78 -3.92
N GLY A 39 -0.28 2.88 -3.93
CA GLY A 39 -0.18 3.76 -2.76
C GLY A 39 -1.34 4.76 -2.69
N ASP A 40 -1.62 5.29 -1.52
CA ASP A 40 -2.50 6.45 -1.36
C ASP A 40 -1.98 7.68 -2.12
N GLY A 41 -0.71 8.07 -1.95
CA GLY A 41 -0.08 9.17 -2.71
C GLY A 41 0.00 8.91 -4.21
N GLU A 42 -0.02 7.65 -4.65
CA GLU A 42 -0.16 7.33 -6.09
C GLU A 42 -1.53 7.76 -6.62
N CYS A 43 -2.57 7.75 -5.79
CA CYS A 43 -3.92 8.12 -6.18
C CYS A 43 -4.12 9.65 -6.35
N ASP A 44 -3.09 10.45 -6.12
CA ASP A 44 -3.05 11.86 -6.54
C ASP A 44 -2.92 11.98 -8.07
N GLU A 45 -2.37 10.96 -8.74
CA GLU A 45 -2.18 10.95 -10.18
C GLU A 45 -3.52 10.85 -10.93
N GLY A 46 -3.75 11.78 -11.86
CA GLY A 46 -4.98 11.81 -12.66
C GLY A 46 -5.25 10.51 -13.43
N SER A 47 -4.19 9.82 -13.84
CA SER A 47 -4.26 8.54 -14.58
C SER A 47 -4.93 7.41 -13.78
N VAL A 48 -4.86 7.44 -12.45
CA VAL A 48 -5.60 6.49 -11.59
C VAL A 48 -7.10 6.68 -11.78
N TRP A 49 -7.57 7.93 -11.77
CA TRP A 49 -8.98 8.26 -11.92
C TRP A 49 -9.50 8.02 -13.34
N GLU A 50 -8.68 8.25 -14.37
CA GLU A 50 -8.98 7.86 -15.75
C GLU A 50 -9.17 6.34 -15.88
N ALA A 51 -8.27 5.55 -15.29
CA ALA A 51 -8.38 4.09 -15.25
C ALA A 51 -9.61 3.62 -14.46
N ALA A 52 -9.95 4.30 -13.36
CA ALA A 52 -11.13 4.01 -12.57
C ALA A 52 -12.43 4.20 -13.39
N LEU A 53 -12.54 5.28 -14.16
CA LEU A 53 -13.67 5.49 -15.10
C LEU A 53 -13.73 4.39 -16.15
N PHE A 54 -12.59 4.08 -16.77
CA PHE A 54 -12.48 3.04 -17.79
C PHE A 54 -12.94 1.68 -17.27
N ALA A 55 -12.45 1.25 -16.11
CA ALA A 55 -12.78 -0.05 -15.54
C ALA A 55 -14.28 -0.22 -15.24
N ASN A 56 -14.92 0.82 -14.72
CA ASN A 56 -16.37 0.80 -14.50
C ASN A 56 -17.15 0.80 -15.83
N HIS A 57 -16.72 1.59 -16.82
CA HIS A 57 -17.35 1.61 -18.15
C HIS A 57 -17.38 0.20 -18.79
N TYR A 58 -16.27 -0.53 -18.72
CA TYR A 58 -16.15 -1.88 -19.27
C TYR A 58 -16.60 -3.00 -18.32
N ARG A 59 -17.15 -2.67 -17.15
CA ARG A 59 -17.63 -3.65 -16.16
C ARG A 59 -16.56 -4.67 -15.77
N LEU A 60 -15.37 -4.20 -15.43
CA LEU A 60 -14.22 -5.05 -15.10
C LEU A 60 -14.31 -5.62 -13.67
N ASP A 61 -15.33 -6.44 -13.40
CA ASP A 61 -15.51 -7.20 -12.15
C ASP A 61 -14.37 -8.17 -11.80
N ASN A 62 -13.51 -8.48 -12.76
CA ASN A 62 -12.29 -9.24 -12.58
C ASN A 62 -11.06 -8.38 -12.22
N LEU A 63 -11.21 -7.05 -12.13
CA LEU A 63 -10.18 -6.13 -11.66
C LEU A 63 -10.39 -5.81 -10.17
N VAL A 64 -9.31 -5.98 -9.40
CA VAL A 64 -9.26 -5.64 -7.98
C VAL A 64 -8.10 -4.67 -7.74
N ALA A 65 -8.40 -3.48 -7.26
CA ALA A 65 -7.41 -2.55 -6.74
C ALA A 65 -7.25 -2.75 -5.22
N ILE A 66 -6.03 -2.67 -4.73
CA ILE A 66 -5.71 -2.66 -3.30
C ILE A 66 -4.90 -1.39 -3.06
N VAL A 67 -5.44 -0.47 -2.28
CA VAL A 67 -4.71 0.74 -1.89
C VAL A 67 -4.10 0.51 -0.52
N ASP A 68 -2.77 0.61 -0.44
CA ASP A 68 -2.02 0.75 0.80
C ASP A 68 -2.23 2.18 1.32
N HIS A 69 -3.23 2.35 2.18
CA HIS A 69 -3.61 3.64 2.75
C HIS A 69 -2.90 3.82 4.10
N ASN A 70 -1.64 4.26 4.03
CA ASN A 70 -0.78 4.48 5.20
C ASN A 70 -0.71 5.96 5.60
N HIS A 71 -1.44 6.83 4.90
CA HIS A 71 -1.56 8.27 5.06
C HIS A 71 -0.27 9.06 4.82
N MET A 72 0.80 8.46 4.31
CA MET A 72 2.12 9.08 4.17
C MET A 72 2.69 9.01 2.76
N GLN A 73 2.98 10.19 2.22
CA GLN A 73 3.70 10.31 0.95
C GLN A 73 5.21 10.37 1.19
N SER A 74 5.91 11.02 0.26
CA SER A 74 7.36 11.11 0.25
C SER A 74 7.95 12.19 1.14
N LEU A 75 7.19 13.25 1.41
CA LEU A 75 7.66 14.43 2.14
C LEU A 75 6.86 14.70 3.42
N ASP A 76 5.57 14.35 3.41
CA ASP A 76 4.68 14.53 4.56
C ASP A 76 3.50 13.54 4.49
N TYR A 77 2.60 13.64 5.47
CA TYR A 77 1.28 13.03 5.44
C TYR A 77 0.46 13.56 4.25
N CYS A 78 -0.48 12.73 3.76
CA CYS A 78 -1.35 13.07 2.64
C CYS A 78 -2.10 14.39 2.91
N GLU A 79 -2.66 14.59 4.11
CA GLU A 79 -3.40 15.82 4.48
C GLU A 79 -2.59 17.13 4.35
N LYS A 80 -1.25 17.03 4.40
CA LYS A 80 -0.32 18.17 4.29
C LYS A 80 0.34 18.26 2.90
N THR A 81 0.12 17.27 2.05
CA THR A 81 0.67 17.23 0.68
C THR A 81 -0.44 17.45 -0.33
N LEU A 82 -1.37 16.48 -0.44
CA LEU A 82 -2.61 16.59 -1.20
C LEU A 82 -3.65 15.68 -0.54
N GLU A 83 -4.72 16.29 -0.04
CA GLU A 83 -5.73 15.59 0.75
C GLU A 83 -6.63 14.70 -0.12
N LEU A 84 -6.75 13.43 0.26
CA LEU A 84 -7.52 12.41 -0.47
C LEU A 84 -8.92 12.15 0.11
N GLU A 85 -9.25 12.63 1.30
CA GLU A 85 -10.49 12.28 2.00
C GLU A 85 -11.74 13.02 1.47
N ASP A 86 -12.95 12.46 1.51
CA ASP A 86 -13.32 11.05 1.79
C ASP A 86 -12.88 10.14 0.63
N PHE A 87 -12.01 9.17 0.90
CA PHE A 87 -11.34 8.39 -0.14
C PHE A 87 -12.26 7.30 -0.72
N ALA A 88 -12.95 6.55 0.14
CA ALA A 88 -13.88 5.51 -0.29
C ALA A 88 -15.06 6.09 -1.09
N ALA A 89 -15.54 7.28 -0.72
CA ALA A 89 -16.57 7.98 -1.47
C ALA A 89 -16.13 8.35 -2.90
N LYS A 90 -14.87 8.77 -3.09
CA LYS A 90 -14.32 9.04 -4.44
C LYS A 90 -14.40 7.79 -5.31
N TRP A 91 -13.90 6.66 -4.83
CA TRP A 91 -13.99 5.39 -5.58
C TRP A 91 -15.42 4.97 -5.90
N ARG A 92 -16.35 5.08 -4.92
CA ARG A 92 -17.77 4.78 -5.14
C ARG A 92 -18.39 5.70 -6.19
N ALA A 93 -18.02 6.99 -6.22
CA ALA A 93 -18.49 7.94 -7.23
C ALA A 93 -18.05 7.56 -8.65
N PHE A 94 -16.89 6.89 -8.79
CA PHE A 94 -16.39 6.35 -10.05
C PHE A 94 -17.01 4.98 -10.41
N GLY A 95 -17.96 4.49 -9.60
CA GLY A 95 -18.74 3.28 -9.86
C GLY A 95 -18.11 1.99 -9.34
N TRP A 96 -17.08 2.08 -8.51
CA TRP A 96 -16.41 0.92 -7.92
C TRP A 96 -17.16 0.40 -6.69
N ASN A 97 -16.98 -0.89 -6.40
CA ASN A 97 -17.26 -1.45 -5.08
C ASN A 97 -16.08 -1.12 -4.16
N ALA A 98 -16.28 -0.25 -3.16
CA ALA A 98 -15.22 0.17 -2.25
C ALA A 98 -15.40 -0.48 -0.86
N ILE A 99 -14.42 -1.30 -0.50
CA ILE A 99 -14.30 -1.97 0.80
C ILE A 99 -13.17 -1.28 1.55
N GLU A 100 -13.42 -0.86 2.78
CA GLU A 100 -12.42 -0.23 3.65
C GLU A 100 -12.28 -1.08 4.91
N LEU A 101 -11.04 -1.37 5.31
CA LEU A 101 -10.72 -2.27 6.40
C LEU A 101 -9.36 -1.93 7.04
N ASP A 102 -9.06 -2.58 8.17
CA ASP A 102 -7.72 -2.61 8.75
C ASP A 102 -6.81 -3.50 7.91
N GLY A 103 -5.77 -2.91 7.31
CA GLY A 103 -4.81 -3.60 6.46
C GLY A 103 -3.89 -4.56 7.20
N HIS A 104 -3.88 -4.53 8.54
CA HIS A 104 -3.16 -5.49 9.38
C HIS A 104 -4.04 -6.64 9.88
N ASP A 105 -5.35 -6.60 9.61
CA ASP A 105 -6.25 -7.72 9.87
C ASP A 105 -6.25 -8.69 8.67
N HIS A 106 -5.45 -9.74 8.79
CA HIS A 106 -5.33 -10.76 7.75
C HIS A 106 -6.62 -11.54 7.48
N ASP A 107 -7.53 -11.66 8.45
CA ASP A 107 -8.81 -12.33 8.27
C ASP A 107 -9.81 -11.43 7.54
N ALA A 108 -9.78 -10.12 7.82
CA ALA A 108 -10.51 -9.12 7.05
C ALA A 108 -10.03 -9.08 5.59
N LEU A 109 -8.72 -9.01 5.37
CA LEU A 109 -8.12 -9.05 4.02
C LEU A 109 -8.48 -10.35 3.28
N ARG A 110 -8.35 -11.51 3.94
CA ARG A 110 -8.72 -12.80 3.36
C ARG A 110 -10.19 -12.82 2.95
N SER A 111 -11.07 -12.30 3.80
CA SER A 111 -12.50 -12.22 3.51
C SER A 111 -12.79 -11.31 2.32
N ALA A 112 -12.18 -10.12 2.27
CA ALA A 112 -12.35 -9.17 1.19
C ALA A 112 -11.82 -9.68 -0.16
N LEU A 113 -10.69 -10.38 -0.18
CA LEU A 113 -10.05 -10.91 -1.39
C LEU A 113 -10.69 -12.20 -1.92
N LYS A 114 -11.41 -12.94 -1.06
CA LYS A 114 -12.03 -14.21 -1.42
C LYS A 114 -13.17 -14.03 -2.41
N ASP A 115 -14.02 -13.02 -2.21
CA ASP A 115 -15.17 -12.77 -3.07
C ASP A 115 -15.31 -11.27 -3.41
N THR A 116 -14.49 -10.86 -4.37
CA THR A 116 -14.62 -9.54 -5.01
C THR A 116 -15.61 -9.56 -6.18
N SER A 117 -16.16 -10.73 -6.52
CA SER A 117 -17.11 -10.88 -7.61
C SER A 117 -18.47 -10.37 -7.15
N ASN A 118 -18.97 -9.33 -7.80
CA ASN A 118 -20.27 -8.76 -7.46
C ASN A 118 -21.21 -8.84 -8.66
N THR A 119 -22.49 -9.08 -8.38
CA THR A 119 -23.54 -9.22 -9.40
C THR A 119 -23.78 -7.93 -10.20
N ALA A 120 -23.21 -6.81 -9.75
CA ALA A 120 -23.29 -5.53 -10.43
C ALA A 120 -22.23 -5.34 -11.52
N GLY A 121 -21.31 -6.30 -11.71
CA GLY A 121 -20.25 -6.23 -12.71
C GLY A 121 -19.25 -5.11 -12.45
N LYS A 122 -19.12 -4.66 -11.20
CA LYS A 122 -18.26 -3.52 -10.83
C LYS A 122 -16.84 -3.99 -10.52
N PRO A 123 -15.81 -3.24 -10.90
CA PRO A 123 -14.49 -3.42 -10.31
C PRO A 123 -14.53 -3.16 -8.79
N THR A 124 -13.61 -3.77 -8.05
CA THR A 124 -13.53 -3.65 -6.58
C THR A 124 -12.24 -2.96 -6.17
N VAL A 125 -12.33 -2.01 -5.23
CA VAL A 125 -11.18 -1.45 -4.53
C VAL A 125 -11.25 -1.85 -3.06
N ILE A 126 -10.12 -2.29 -2.52
CA ILE A 126 -9.91 -2.52 -1.10
C ILE A 126 -8.97 -1.41 -0.63
N ILE A 127 -9.46 -0.53 0.23
CA ILE A 127 -8.68 0.50 0.91
C ILE A 127 -8.24 -0.12 2.23
N ALA A 128 -6.96 -0.52 2.29
CA ALA A 128 -6.37 -1.15 3.45
C ALA A 128 -5.67 -0.07 4.28
N ASN A 129 -6.26 0.28 5.43
CA ASN A 129 -5.64 1.23 6.36
C ASN A 129 -4.43 0.56 7.02
N THR A 130 -3.23 1.05 6.74
CA THR A 130 -1.98 0.43 7.17
C THR A 130 -1.10 1.41 7.96
N VAL A 131 0.02 0.91 8.45
CA VAL A 131 1.05 1.66 9.17
C VAL A 131 2.32 1.47 8.36
N LYS A 132 2.85 2.55 7.79
CA LYS A 132 4.12 2.48 7.04
C LYS A 132 5.22 2.08 8.01
N GLY A 133 6.03 1.08 7.65
CA GLY A 133 7.05 0.54 8.54
C GLY A 133 6.54 -0.42 9.62
N ARG A 134 5.28 -0.92 9.52
CA ARG A 134 4.66 -1.83 10.50
C ARG A 134 5.61 -2.93 10.98
N GLY A 135 5.71 -3.09 12.30
CA GLY A 135 6.47 -4.16 12.93
C GLY A 135 7.94 -3.83 13.21
N VAL A 136 8.42 -2.65 12.82
CA VAL A 136 9.75 -2.15 13.18
C VAL A 136 9.60 -0.83 13.93
N SER A 137 9.92 -0.84 15.22
CA SER A 137 9.54 0.22 16.17
C SER A 137 10.03 1.63 15.80
N PHE A 138 11.22 1.74 15.20
CA PHE A 138 11.79 3.02 14.78
C PHE A 138 11.43 3.42 13.34
N MET A 139 10.70 2.56 12.60
CA MET A 139 10.23 2.86 11.23
C MET A 139 8.72 3.16 11.17
N GLU A 140 7.94 2.73 12.16
CA GLU A 140 6.50 2.95 12.18
C GLU A 140 6.15 4.44 12.15
N ASN A 141 5.38 4.85 11.13
CA ASN A 141 4.90 6.23 10.93
C ASN A 141 6.01 7.29 10.84
N ASP A 142 7.16 6.92 10.27
CA ASP A 142 8.28 7.83 10.06
C ASP A 142 8.63 7.94 8.56
N ILE A 143 8.59 9.19 8.07
CA ILE A 143 8.80 9.56 6.67
C ILE A 143 10.22 9.26 6.18
N LEU A 144 11.21 9.31 7.08
CA LEU A 144 12.61 9.00 6.77
C LEU A 144 12.73 7.64 6.06
N TRP A 145 11.95 6.67 6.52
CA TRP A 145 11.98 5.29 6.05
C TRP A 145 11.24 5.06 4.73
N HIS A 146 10.68 6.11 4.12
CA HIS A 146 10.20 6.01 2.75
C HIS A 146 11.34 5.88 1.72
N TYR A 147 12.49 6.52 1.98
CA TYR A 147 13.64 6.54 1.06
C TYR A 147 14.93 5.95 1.65
N ARG A 148 14.97 5.76 2.97
CA ARG A 148 16.10 5.15 3.67
C ARG A 148 15.90 3.64 3.79
N PHE A 149 16.99 2.89 3.74
CA PHE A 149 17.02 1.47 4.10
C PHE A 149 17.79 1.31 5.42
N PRO A 150 17.49 0.30 6.25
CA PRO A 150 18.23 0.05 7.47
C PRO A 150 19.66 -0.36 7.13
N HIS A 151 20.64 0.40 7.62
CA HIS A 151 22.05 0.09 7.44
C HIS A 151 22.48 -1.03 8.39
N ASP A 152 23.63 -1.64 8.10
CA ASP A 152 24.30 -2.57 9.00
C ASP A 152 24.48 -1.95 10.39
N GLY A 153 24.38 -2.76 11.44
CA GLY A 153 24.45 -2.30 12.82
C GLY A 153 23.07 -2.27 13.49
N TRP A 154 22.83 -1.28 14.34
CA TRP A 154 21.62 -1.27 15.18
C TRP A 154 20.32 -1.15 14.40
N GLU A 155 20.32 -0.53 13.21
CA GLU A 155 19.11 -0.38 12.38
C GLU A 155 18.67 -1.75 11.87
N TYR A 156 19.56 -2.49 11.21
CA TYR A 156 19.27 -3.86 10.78
C TYR A 156 18.97 -4.78 11.98
N ASP A 157 19.81 -4.74 13.01
CA ASP A 157 19.69 -5.63 14.16
C ASP A 157 18.39 -5.39 14.93
N GLY A 158 18.02 -4.13 15.12
CA GLY A 158 16.77 -3.72 15.74
C GLY A 158 15.55 -4.16 14.94
N ALA A 159 15.56 -3.95 13.61
CA ALA A 159 14.46 -4.35 12.74
C ALA A 159 14.23 -5.87 12.77
N VAL A 160 15.30 -6.66 12.66
CA VAL A 160 15.20 -8.13 12.76
C VAL A 160 14.74 -8.56 14.15
N THR A 161 15.22 -7.90 15.21
CA THR A 161 14.81 -8.20 16.59
C THR A 161 13.32 -7.96 16.79
N ASP A 162 12.79 -6.82 16.32
CA ASP A 162 11.37 -6.46 16.43
C ASP A 162 10.50 -7.45 15.64
N LEU A 163 10.87 -7.75 14.39
CA LEU A 163 10.14 -8.69 13.54
C LEU A 163 10.16 -10.12 14.12
N HIS A 164 11.31 -10.56 14.65
CA HIS A 164 11.42 -11.87 15.30
C HIS A 164 10.54 -11.96 16.55
N ALA A 165 10.47 -10.90 17.35
CA ALA A 165 9.61 -10.84 18.54
C ALA A 165 8.11 -10.86 18.19
N ALA A 166 7.73 -10.30 17.04
CA ALA A 166 6.36 -10.26 16.55
C ALA A 166 6.00 -11.42 15.58
N MET A 167 6.91 -12.36 15.35
CA MET A 167 6.74 -13.41 14.35
C MET A 167 5.52 -14.31 14.68
N PRO A 168 4.58 -14.51 13.74
CA PRO A 168 3.43 -15.38 13.98
C PRO A 168 3.82 -16.83 14.22
N GLU A 169 3.01 -17.54 15.01
CA GLU A 169 3.24 -18.95 15.29
C GLU A 169 3.25 -19.79 13.99
N GLY A 170 4.21 -20.70 13.88
CA GLY A 170 4.35 -21.58 12.71
C GLY A 170 5.01 -20.92 11.49
N VAL A 171 5.35 -19.63 11.55
CA VAL A 171 6.20 -18.97 10.55
C VAL A 171 7.66 -19.24 10.87
N THR A 172 8.47 -19.46 9.84
CA THR A 172 9.93 -19.58 9.95
C THR A 172 10.58 -18.50 9.12
N ASP A 173 11.42 -17.69 9.74
CA ASP A 173 12.30 -16.77 9.04
C ASP A 173 13.43 -17.57 8.36
N PRO A 174 13.54 -17.55 7.01
CA PRO A 174 14.57 -18.29 6.30
C PRO A 174 15.97 -17.69 6.43
N TYR A 175 16.10 -16.45 6.91
CA TYR A 175 17.35 -15.71 7.02
C TYR A 175 17.87 -15.67 8.46
N THR A 176 17.00 -15.34 9.41
CA THR A 176 17.32 -15.23 10.84
C THR A 176 16.38 -16.06 11.71
N PRO A 177 16.35 -17.40 11.56
CA PRO A 177 15.38 -18.29 12.22
C PRO A 177 15.44 -18.29 13.75
N ASN A 178 16.56 -17.84 14.34
CA ASN A 178 16.74 -17.73 15.78
C ASN A 178 16.86 -16.26 16.24
N GLY A 179 16.56 -15.30 15.36
CA GLY A 179 16.86 -13.89 15.55
C GLY A 179 18.36 -13.60 15.57
N ILE A 180 18.71 -12.43 16.09
CA ILE A 180 20.10 -11.99 16.29
C ILE A 180 20.45 -12.17 17.76
N ALA A 181 21.50 -12.94 18.04
CA ALA A 181 21.86 -13.33 19.41
C ALA A 181 22.30 -12.13 20.27
N ASP A 182 23.11 -11.23 19.71
CA ASP A 182 23.68 -10.07 20.39
C ASP A 182 23.45 -8.81 19.54
N PRO A 183 22.21 -8.29 19.46
CA PRO A 183 21.89 -7.18 18.58
C PRO A 183 22.56 -5.88 19.05
N ILE A 184 23.14 -5.15 18.09
CA ILE A 184 23.71 -3.82 18.32
C ILE A 184 22.55 -2.88 18.68
N LYS A 185 22.76 -2.06 19.70
CA LYS A 185 21.75 -1.10 20.18
C LYS A 185 22.00 0.30 19.62
N PRO A 186 20.96 1.12 19.45
CA PRO A 186 21.12 2.51 19.04
C PRO A 186 22.01 3.28 20.03
N GLU A 187 22.89 4.11 19.49
CA GLU A 187 23.69 5.06 20.26
C GLU A 187 22.86 6.29 20.65
N GLU A 188 23.37 7.13 21.57
CA GLU A 188 22.67 8.33 22.09
C GLU A 188 22.34 9.39 21.00
N GLY A 189 22.91 9.26 19.80
CA GLY A 189 22.62 10.11 18.63
C GLY A 189 21.90 9.41 17.48
N ALA A 190 21.31 8.23 17.71
CA ALA A 190 20.54 7.53 16.70
C ALA A 190 19.33 8.38 16.23
N ASP A 191 19.06 8.32 14.93
CA ASP A 191 18.02 9.09 14.25
C ASP A 191 16.64 8.45 14.50
N ILE A 192 16.20 8.44 15.76
CA ILE A 192 14.96 7.81 16.22
C ILE A 192 14.08 8.89 16.85
N GLY A 193 12.84 9.01 16.37
CA GLY A 193 11.89 9.99 16.88
C GLY A 193 12.22 11.43 16.49
N ASN A 194 13.14 11.62 15.54
CA ASN A 194 13.36 12.90 14.90
C ASN A 194 12.26 13.11 13.85
N ASP A 195 11.64 14.29 13.88
CA ASP A 195 10.61 14.62 12.92
C ASP A 195 11.25 14.97 11.57
N HIS A 196 11.07 14.09 10.59
CA HIS A 196 11.55 14.26 9.22
C HIS A 196 10.51 14.88 8.29
N THR A 197 9.36 15.32 8.81
CA THR A 197 8.39 16.11 8.04
C THR A 197 9.00 17.47 7.70
N THR A 198 8.89 17.90 6.45
CA THR A 198 9.43 19.20 6.06
C THR A 198 8.52 20.33 6.58
N SER A 199 9.08 21.28 7.34
CA SER A 199 8.33 22.46 7.81
C SER A 199 7.90 23.43 6.68
N ALA A 200 8.33 23.18 5.45
CA ALA A 200 8.10 24.03 4.27
C ALA A 200 7.01 23.50 3.33
N GLY A 201 6.21 22.52 3.77
CA GLY A 201 5.02 22.05 3.05
C GLY A 201 4.02 23.17 2.76
N TRP A 202 3.12 22.92 1.81
CA TRP A 202 1.99 23.79 1.53
C TRP A 202 1.06 23.78 2.76
N HIS A 203 0.85 24.95 3.37
CA HIS A 203 -0.01 25.13 4.55
C HIS A 203 -1.32 25.80 4.10
N PRO A 204 -2.30 25.06 3.55
CA PRO A 204 -3.57 25.64 3.17
C PRO A 204 -4.27 26.21 4.40
N SER A 205 -4.67 27.48 4.34
CA SER A 205 -5.34 28.17 5.45
C SER A 205 -6.84 27.83 5.56
N TYR A 206 -7.26 26.63 5.16
CA TYR A 206 -8.67 26.22 5.19
C TYR A 206 -9.12 25.67 6.56
N PHE A 207 -8.31 25.87 7.62
CA PHE A 207 -8.60 25.50 9.01
C PHE A 207 -8.66 26.72 9.93
#